data_AF-A0A3D6BCQ3-F1
#
_entry.id   AF-A0A3D6BCQ3-F1
#
_cell.length_a   1.000
_cell.length_b   1.000
_cell.length_c   1.000
_cell.angle_alpha   90.00
_cell.angle_beta   90.00
_cell.angle_gamma   90.00
#
_symmetry.space_group_name_H-M   'P 1'
#
loop_
_entity.id
_entity.type
_entity.pdbx_description
1 polymer ?
#
loop_
_entity_poly.entity_id
_entity_poly.type
_entity_poly.pdbx_seq_one_letter_code
_entity_poly.pdbx_strand_id
1 'polypeptide(L)'
;MLATESISHIIYNVWWPGATDPMYLLNTPDNTTRTNYYGVNAVPWIVVNGATVSTTQSVFVNAVNSGNSQYAPFKIVMTQRALSENLIEVGVKVIRDPNDNTTFATTKLKVALTEKVVIFPAPPGTNGESQFHSVCRKMLPDANGTTLTIPAPGDSTEIILQYVPTASFLQSVNIDSLRIVAFIQNESNKSIYQSEMLEVVPNYVAQINSQSPDAIFDNTTPVDFSATIKNIGVMSDVYTINCSLNAPTGWTGEYTTSNGTFQFGTSDSLEISSGDSAIIQVQINPQGINGFGSTTVEFESHNNPGMSGSIIFNNVTSGGTDILVVSAGSREFEPYVLESINNVFDGTCGAVSRSALEPSNLDLSNFGIVVWQSSNSDRAFYENEVTKLQNYLDGGGNLLITGQNIGSDIFETTGQSHFAQDFYHNYLHANYVSDISNLFLIKGIPGDIISNGVQFVANSIYERSLDKISALDTNATAILTYFNGPDIAGIRAAADNYRIVYMVTGPEQITDLAVRDTITARSLRWLAENVVTGMGGENSMPLKFDLEQNYPNPFNPSTKIVYTISEKSFTSLKIFDILGNEITSLVNEEQPAGKYEVQFDASNLSSGVYLYKLQSNGLVQTRKMLLLK
;
A
#
# COMPACT_ATOMS: atom_id res chain seq x y z
N MET A 1 -11.47 -16.13 10.83
CA MET A 1 -11.09 -16.11 9.40
C MET A 1 -10.34 -17.39 9.13
N LEU A 2 -10.83 -18.22 8.20
CA LEU A 2 -10.04 -19.33 7.68
C LEU A 2 -9.10 -18.73 6.64
N ALA A 3 -7.83 -19.14 6.62
CA ALA A 3 -6.94 -18.79 5.53
C ALA A 3 -7.55 -19.35 4.22
N THR A 4 -7.80 -18.48 3.25
CA THR A 4 -8.41 -18.82 1.96
C THR A 4 -7.59 -19.82 1.14
N GLU A 5 -6.33 -20.08 1.54
CA GLU A 5 -5.39 -20.97 0.88
C GLU A 5 -5.51 -22.45 1.30
N SER A 6 -6.43 -22.80 2.22
CA SER A 6 -6.52 -24.16 2.78
C SER A 6 -7.74 -24.97 2.35
N ILE A 7 -8.54 -24.51 1.37
CA ILE A 7 -9.80 -25.18 0.98
C ILE A 7 -10.00 -25.18 -0.54
N SER A 8 -10.07 -26.38 -1.11
CA SER A 8 -10.62 -26.57 -2.46
C SER A 8 -12.14 -26.66 -2.41
N HIS A 9 -12.85 -25.89 -3.24
CA HIS A 9 -14.32 -25.89 -3.26
C HIS A 9 -14.87 -25.82 -4.68
N ILE A 10 -16.04 -26.44 -4.87
CA ILE A 10 -16.75 -26.54 -6.14
C ILE A 10 -18.24 -26.34 -5.85
N ILE A 11 -18.92 -25.51 -6.65
CA ILE A 11 -20.37 -25.36 -6.60
C ILE A 11 -21.00 -26.10 -7.78
N TYR A 12 -21.88 -27.04 -7.48
CA TYR A 12 -22.70 -27.74 -8.47
C TYR A 12 -24.11 -27.16 -8.43
N ASN A 13 -24.49 -26.39 -9.45
CA ASN A 13 -25.85 -25.88 -9.60
C ASN A 13 -26.82 -27.03 -9.87
N VAL A 14 -28.08 -26.89 -9.46
CA VAL A 14 -29.14 -27.88 -9.66
C VAL A 14 -30.35 -27.26 -10.36
N TRP A 15 -31.26 -28.07 -10.89
CA TRP A 15 -32.43 -27.59 -11.63
C TRP A 15 -33.56 -27.03 -10.77
N TRP A 16 -33.38 -26.93 -9.45
CA TRP A 16 -34.39 -26.39 -8.53
C TRP A 16 -33.78 -25.32 -7.61
N PRO A 17 -34.53 -24.26 -7.28
CA PRO A 17 -35.95 -24.04 -7.55
C PRO A 17 -36.30 -23.64 -8.99
N GLY A 18 -35.32 -23.43 -9.88
CA GLY A 18 -35.56 -23.03 -11.28
C GLY A 18 -34.86 -23.94 -12.30
N ALA A 19 -35.65 -24.63 -13.14
CA ALA A 19 -35.11 -25.52 -14.19
C ALA A 19 -34.37 -24.78 -15.32
N THR A 20 -34.45 -23.44 -15.31
CA THR A 20 -33.82 -22.54 -16.26
C THR A 20 -32.54 -21.90 -15.73
N ASP A 21 -31.98 -22.37 -14.59
CA ASP A 21 -30.69 -21.88 -14.10
C ASP A 21 -29.61 -22.07 -15.19
N PRO A 22 -29.03 -20.97 -15.72
CA PRO A 22 -28.07 -21.04 -16.82
C PRO A 22 -26.79 -21.80 -16.44
N MET A 23 -26.37 -21.77 -15.18
CA MET A 23 -25.21 -22.50 -14.68
C MET A 23 -25.50 -24.02 -14.61
N TYR A 24 -26.74 -24.41 -14.27
CA TYR A 24 -27.16 -25.82 -14.33
C TYR A 24 -27.28 -26.31 -15.78
N LEU A 25 -27.92 -25.53 -16.65
CA LEU A 25 -28.17 -25.92 -18.04
C LEU A 25 -26.88 -26.13 -18.84
N LEU A 26 -25.85 -25.31 -18.58
CA LEU A 26 -24.56 -25.47 -19.24
C LEU A 26 -23.88 -26.81 -18.93
N ASN A 27 -24.01 -27.30 -17.69
CA ASN A 27 -23.27 -28.47 -17.20
C ASN A 27 -24.18 -29.54 -16.57
N THR A 28 -25.37 -29.73 -17.16
CA THR A 28 -26.40 -30.63 -16.65
C THR A 28 -25.92 -32.06 -16.38
N PRO A 29 -25.13 -32.71 -17.26
CA PRO A 29 -24.69 -34.09 -17.03
C PRO A 29 -23.83 -34.25 -15.77
N ASP A 30 -22.83 -33.37 -15.60
CA ASP A 30 -21.90 -33.47 -14.48
C ASP A 30 -22.59 -33.05 -13.17
N ASN A 31 -23.36 -31.95 -13.19
CA ASN A 31 -24.13 -31.49 -12.05
C ASN A 31 -25.12 -32.55 -11.56
N THR A 32 -25.89 -33.16 -12.46
CA THR A 32 -26.87 -34.20 -12.11
C THR A 32 -26.18 -35.43 -11.52
N THR A 33 -25.07 -35.85 -12.12
CA THR A 33 -24.29 -36.99 -11.63
C THR A 33 -23.78 -36.75 -10.21
N ARG A 34 -23.22 -35.57 -9.92
CA ARG A 34 -22.72 -35.24 -8.57
C ARG A 34 -23.85 -35.04 -7.55
N THR A 35 -24.94 -34.41 -7.96
CA THR A 35 -26.16 -34.27 -7.14
C THR A 35 -26.69 -35.63 -6.70
N ASN A 36 -26.82 -36.57 -7.64
CA ASN A 36 -27.25 -37.94 -7.36
C ASN A 36 -26.23 -38.70 -6.51
N TYR A 37 -24.93 -38.54 -6.79
CA TYR A 37 -23.86 -39.20 -6.03
C TYR A 37 -23.94 -38.88 -4.53
N TYR A 38 -24.23 -37.63 -4.18
CA TYR A 38 -24.38 -37.21 -2.79
C TYR A 38 -25.80 -37.35 -2.24
N GLY A 39 -26.79 -37.73 -3.06
CA GLY A 39 -28.18 -37.87 -2.64
C GLY A 39 -28.82 -36.54 -2.25
N VAL A 40 -28.44 -35.45 -2.92
CA VAL A 40 -28.92 -34.10 -2.63
C VAL A 40 -30.40 -34.00 -2.99
N ASN A 41 -31.22 -33.57 -2.02
CA ASN A 41 -32.68 -33.44 -2.18
C ASN A 41 -33.24 -32.07 -1.77
N ALA A 42 -32.37 -31.15 -1.36
CA ALA A 42 -32.69 -29.78 -1.00
C ALA A 42 -31.50 -28.87 -1.29
N VAL A 43 -31.74 -27.57 -1.40
CA VAL A 43 -30.69 -26.55 -1.49
C VAL A 43 -30.95 -25.44 -0.46
N PRO A 44 -29.90 -24.86 0.17
CA PRO A 44 -28.48 -25.20 0.02
C PRO A 44 -28.10 -26.54 0.68
N TRP A 45 -27.12 -27.24 0.09
CA TRP A 45 -26.58 -28.51 0.60
C TRP A 45 -25.05 -28.46 0.55
N ILE A 46 -24.40 -28.76 1.68
CA ILE A 46 -22.94 -28.66 1.80
C ILE A 46 -22.36 -30.03 2.12
N VAL A 47 -21.29 -30.37 1.42
CA VAL A 47 -20.49 -31.58 1.64
C VAL A 47 -19.05 -31.14 1.94
N VAL A 48 -18.48 -31.62 3.03
CA VAL A 48 -17.08 -31.39 3.40
C VAL A 48 -16.39 -32.75 3.49
N ASN A 49 -15.28 -32.92 2.77
CA ASN A 49 -14.48 -34.14 2.70
C ASN A 49 -15.29 -35.43 2.45
N GLY A 50 -16.38 -35.31 1.67
CA GLY A 50 -17.25 -36.44 1.31
C GLY A 50 -18.48 -36.63 2.19
N ALA A 51 -18.59 -35.94 3.32
CA ALA A 51 -19.70 -36.04 4.26
C ALA A 51 -20.61 -34.81 4.20
N THR A 52 -21.94 -35.03 4.25
CA THR A 52 -22.92 -33.95 4.36
C THR A 52 -22.79 -33.26 5.71
N VAL A 53 -22.79 -31.92 5.71
CA VAL A 53 -22.72 -31.09 6.92
C VAL A 53 -23.86 -30.08 6.95
N SER A 54 -24.16 -29.56 8.15
CA SER A 54 -25.10 -28.44 8.31
C SER A 54 -24.58 -27.19 7.61
N THR A 55 -25.49 -26.37 7.08
CA THR A 55 -25.21 -25.06 6.48
C THR A 55 -24.89 -23.97 7.51
N THR A 56 -24.92 -24.30 8.81
CA THR A 56 -24.53 -23.39 9.88
C THR A 56 -23.03 -23.15 9.84
N GLN A 57 -22.61 -21.87 9.86
CA GLN A 57 -21.20 -21.47 9.75
C GLN A 57 -20.28 -22.18 10.74
N SER A 58 -20.68 -22.31 12.01
CA SER A 58 -19.87 -22.98 13.04
C SER A 58 -19.63 -24.46 12.73
N VAL A 59 -20.64 -25.17 12.24
CA VAL A 59 -20.54 -26.59 11.88
C VAL A 59 -19.66 -26.77 10.66
N PHE A 60 -19.82 -25.92 9.65
CA PHE A 60 -18.96 -25.91 8.46
C PHE A 60 -17.49 -25.68 8.83
N VAL A 61 -17.20 -24.63 9.61
CA VAL A 61 -15.83 -24.30 10.05
C VAL A 61 -15.22 -25.46 10.85
N ASN A 62 -15.98 -26.07 11.76
CA ASN A 62 -15.51 -27.21 12.53
C ASN A 62 -15.19 -28.42 11.64
N ALA A 63 -16.02 -28.69 10.63
CA ALA A 63 -15.78 -29.79 9.69
C ALA A 63 -14.50 -29.56 8.85
N VAL A 64 -14.28 -28.33 8.38
CA VAL A 64 -13.06 -27.94 7.66
C VAL A 64 -11.82 -28.11 8.55
N ASN A 65 -11.85 -27.53 9.76
CA ASN A 65 -10.72 -27.63 10.71
C ASN A 65 -10.40 -29.08 11.09
N SER A 66 -11.43 -29.91 11.26
CA SER A 66 -11.26 -31.34 11.51
C SER A 66 -10.56 -32.03 10.34
N GLY A 67 -10.93 -31.68 9.11
CA GLY A 67 -10.29 -32.19 7.89
C GLY A 67 -8.83 -31.77 7.77
N ASN A 68 -8.52 -30.50 8.00
CA ASN A 68 -7.15 -29.97 7.93
C ASN A 68 -6.21 -30.58 8.97
N SER A 69 -6.75 -31.15 10.04
CA SER A 69 -5.98 -31.84 11.08
C SER A 69 -5.74 -33.33 10.76
N GLN A 70 -6.32 -33.87 9.68
CA GLN A 70 -6.15 -35.27 9.30
C GLN A 70 -4.92 -35.47 8.43
N TYR A 71 -4.32 -36.65 8.57
CA TYR A 71 -3.23 -37.09 7.73
C TYR A 71 -3.70 -37.27 6.27
N ALA A 72 -3.01 -36.62 5.33
CA ALA A 72 -3.26 -36.75 3.91
C ALA A 72 -2.24 -37.73 3.28
N PRO A 73 -2.66 -38.90 2.79
CA PRO A 73 -1.74 -39.90 2.24
C PRO A 73 -1.17 -39.53 0.86
N PHE A 74 -1.70 -38.47 0.24
CA PHE A 74 -1.31 -38.03 -1.09
C PHE A 74 -0.96 -36.54 -1.11
N LYS A 75 -0.07 -36.18 -2.03
CA LYS A 75 0.11 -34.81 -2.53
C LYS A 75 -0.33 -34.76 -3.99
N ILE A 76 -1.06 -33.73 -4.37
CA ILE A 76 -1.43 -33.46 -5.76
C ILE A 76 -0.57 -32.30 -6.27
N VAL A 77 -0.06 -32.42 -7.49
CA VAL A 77 0.58 -31.32 -8.23
C VAL A 77 -0.08 -31.24 -9.59
N MET A 78 -0.63 -30.08 -9.93
CA MET A 78 -1.31 -29.86 -11.20
C MET A 78 -0.48 -28.99 -12.15
N THR A 79 -0.58 -29.27 -13.45
CA THR A 79 0.00 -28.47 -14.52
C THR A 79 -1.06 -28.14 -15.56
N GLN A 80 -1.20 -26.86 -15.89
CA GLN A 80 -1.92 -26.43 -17.08
C GLN A 80 -1.01 -26.66 -18.28
N ARG A 81 -1.39 -27.58 -19.17
CA ARG A 81 -0.60 -27.95 -20.35
C ARG A 81 -1.11 -27.26 -21.61
N ALA A 82 -2.42 -27.02 -21.69
CA ALA A 82 -3.05 -26.20 -22.72
C ALA A 82 -4.32 -25.53 -22.18
N LEU A 83 -4.57 -24.29 -22.59
CA LEU A 83 -5.81 -23.56 -22.36
C LEU A 83 -6.11 -22.80 -23.65
N SER A 84 -7.13 -23.21 -24.38
CA SER A 84 -7.51 -22.57 -25.64
C SER A 84 -8.96 -22.91 -25.98
N GLU A 85 -9.49 -22.26 -27.01
CA GLU A 85 -10.80 -22.60 -27.58
C GLU A 85 -10.87 -24.03 -28.15
N ASN A 86 -9.73 -24.61 -28.54
CA ASN A 86 -9.67 -25.90 -29.23
C ASN A 86 -9.26 -27.05 -28.31
N LEU A 87 -8.60 -26.76 -27.19
CA LEU A 87 -8.12 -27.76 -26.25
C LEU A 87 -7.85 -27.14 -24.88
N ILE A 88 -8.40 -27.76 -23.85
CA ILE A 88 -7.99 -27.61 -22.45
C ILE A 88 -7.32 -28.91 -22.04
N GLU A 89 -6.06 -28.85 -21.60
CA GLU A 89 -5.29 -30.01 -21.15
C GLU A 89 -4.70 -29.76 -19.76
N VAL A 90 -4.96 -30.71 -18.85
CA VAL A 90 -4.55 -30.68 -17.45
C VAL A 90 -3.73 -31.91 -17.13
N GLY A 91 -2.51 -31.71 -16.64
CA GLY A 91 -1.72 -32.76 -16.00
C GLY A 91 -1.99 -32.80 -14.50
N VAL A 92 -2.26 -33.98 -13.95
CA VAL A 92 -2.42 -34.19 -12.51
C VAL A 92 -1.46 -35.27 -12.05
N LYS A 93 -0.46 -34.88 -11.28
CA LYS A 93 0.49 -35.78 -10.63
C LYS A 93 0.06 -36.05 -9.20
N VAL A 94 -0.18 -37.31 -8.89
CA VAL A 94 -0.49 -37.81 -7.54
C VAL A 94 0.75 -38.49 -6.97
N ILE A 95 1.24 -38.00 -5.85
CA ILE A 95 2.41 -38.51 -5.13
C ILE A 95 1.92 -39.13 -3.83
N ARG A 96 2.31 -40.37 -3.53
CA ARG A 96 1.96 -41.02 -2.27
C ARG A 96 3.08 -40.85 -1.25
N ASP A 97 2.71 -40.55 -0.01
CA ASP A 97 3.68 -40.47 1.09
C ASP A 97 4.46 -41.79 1.22
N PRO A 98 5.81 -41.76 1.30
CA PRO A 98 6.64 -42.95 1.48
C PRO A 98 6.32 -43.77 2.74
N ASN A 99 5.72 -43.16 3.76
CA ASN A 99 5.39 -43.82 5.02
C ASN A 99 3.93 -44.30 5.08
N ASP A 100 3.10 -43.99 4.09
CA ASP A 100 1.72 -44.43 4.06
C ASP A 100 1.63 -45.93 3.76
N ASN A 101 0.99 -46.69 4.65
CA ASN A 101 0.76 -48.13 4.49
C ASN A 101 -0.73 -48.46 4.30
N THR A 102 -1.57 -47.46 4.03
CA THR A 102 -3.01 -47.63 3.90
C THR A 102 -3.38 -48.47 2.67
N THR A 103 -4.32 -49.39 2.83
CA THR A 103 -4.97 -50.07 1.70
C THR A 103 -6.18 -49.25 1.27
N PHE A 104 -6.14 -48.72 0.05
CA PHE A 104 -7.23 -47.92 -0.49
C PHE A 104 -8.27 -48.81 -1.19
N ALA A 105 -9.54 -48.51 -0.96
CA ALA A 105 -10.64 -49.08 -1.74
C ALA A 105 -10.66 -48.48 -3.15
N THR A 106 -11.68 -48.80 -3.96
CA THR A 106 -11.87 -48.18 -5.28
C THR A 106 -11.85 -46.66 -5.14
N THR A 107 -10.80 -46.06 -5.69
CA THR A 107 -10.48 -44.65 -5.55
C THR A 107 -10.43 -44.02 -6.93
N LYS A 108 -11.01 -42.84 -7.08
CA LYS A 108 -11.00 -42.09 -8.33
C LYS A 108 -10.43 -40.70 -8.15
N LEU A 109 -9.67 -40.27 -9.14
CA LEU A 109 -9.33 -38.88 -9.33
C LEU A 109 -10.50 -38.18 -10.01
N LYS A 110 -11.00 -37.12 -9.38
CA LYS A 110 -12.00 -36.22 -9.95
C LYS A 110 -11.32 -34.90 -10.28
N VAL A 111 -11.56 -34.37 -11.47
CA VAL A 111 -11.03 -33.07 -11.89
C VAL A 111 -12.20 -32.22 -12.38
N ALA A 112 -12.31 -30.99 -11.91
CA ALA A 112 -13.34 -30.05 -12.29
C ALA A 112 -12.72 -28.75 -12.80
N LEU A 113 -13.18 -28.28 -13.96
CA LEU A 113 -13.03 -26.92 -14.42
C LEU A 113 -14.14 -26.09 -13.77
N THR A 114 -13.73 -25.14 -12.94
CA THR A 114 -14.61 -24.22 -12.21
C THR A 114 -14.34 -22.80 -12.66
N GLU A 115 -15.34 -21.94 -12.61
CA GLU A 115 -15.16 -20.50 -12.89
C GLU A 115 -15.08 -19.74 -11.57
N LYS A 116 -14.00 -18.99 -11.37
CA LYS A 116 -13.71 -18.25 -10.13
C LYS A 116 -14.87 -17.33 -9.74
N VAL A 117 -15.38 -16.55 -10.70
CA VAL A 117 -16.59 -15.74 -10.53
C VAL A 117 -17.39 -15.73 -11.83
N VAL A 118 -18.69 -16.01 -11.76
CA VAL A 118 -19.66 -15.76 -12.81
C VAL A 118 -20.45 -14.51 -12.43
N ILE A 119 -20.45 -13.49 -13.29
CA ILE A 119 -21.13 -12.22 -13.05
C ILE A 119 -22.27 -12.06 -14.05
N PHE A 120 -23.48 -11.86 -13.55
CA PHE A 120 -24.64 -11.51 -14.37
C PHE A 120 -24.92 -10.00 -14.28
N PRO A 121 -25.25 -9.33 -15.40
CA PRO A 121 -25.63 -7.91 -15.40
C PRO A 121 -26.87 -7.61 -14.54
N ALA A 122 -27.74 -8.61 -14.38
CA ALA A 122 -28.88 -8.58 -13.46
C ALA A 122 -29.02 -9.96 -12.80
N PRO A 123 -29.54 -10.06 -11.57
CA PRO A 123 -29.72 -11.33 -10.88
C PRO A 123 -30.52 -12.33 -11.74
N PRO A 124 -29.97 -13.54 -12.05
CA PRO A 124 -30.67 -14.54 -12.84
C PRO A 124 -31.79 -15.25 -12.05
N GLY A 125 -31.85 -15.04 -10.73
CA GLY A 125 -32.84 -15.60 -9.83
C GLY A 125 -33.50 -14.54 -8.94
N THR A 126 -34.53 -14.96 -8.19
CA THR A 126 -35.32 -14.09 -7.31
C THR A 126 -34.62 -13.74 -5.99
N ASN A 127 -33.45 -14.32 -5.71
CA ASN A 127 -32.67 -14.06 -4.50
C ASN A 127 -31.81 -12.78 -4.59
N GLY A 128 -31.75 -12.13 -5.75
CA GLY A 128 -31.01 -10.87 -5.94
C GLY A 128 -29.49 -11.04 -6.10
N GLU A 129 -28.98 -12.27 -6.14
CA GLU A 129 -27.55 -12.54 -6.33
C GLU A 129 -27.16 -12.40 -7.81
N SER A 130 -26.12 -11.62 -8.10
CA SER A 130 -25.57 -11.45 -9.46
C SER A 130 -24.15 -11.98 -9.62
N GLN A 131 -23.52 -12.44 -8.53
CA GLN A 131 -22.16 -12.96 -8.53
C GLN A 131 -22.14 -14.35 -7.90
N PHE A 132 -21.59 -15.32 -8.62
CA PHE A 132 -21.52 -16.71 -8.19
C PHE A 132 -20.08 -17.21 -8.26
N HIS A 133 -19.56 -17.77 -7.19
CA HIS A 133 -18.16 -18.18 -7.09
C HIS A 133 -17.96 -19.68 -7.31
N SER A 134 -16.83 -20.07 -7.89
CA SER A 134 -16.39 -21.47 -8.03
C SER A 134 -17.42 -22.41 -8.65
N VAL A 135 -18.16 -21.90 -9.64
CA VAL A 135 -19.21 -22.62 -10.35
C VAL A 135 -18.58 -23.73 -11.20
N CYS A 136 -19.00 -24.98 -11.04
CA CYS A 136 -18.54 -26.10 -11.85
C CYS A 136 -19.02 -25.95 -13.30
N ARG A 137 -18.09 -25.71 -14.22
CA ARG A 137 -18.38 -25.58 -15.66
C ARG A 137 -18.25 -26.90 -16.40
N LYS A 138 -17.33 -27.78 -15.97
CA LYS A 138 -17.12 -29.10 -16.56
C LYS A 138 -16.33 -30.01 -15.61
N MET A 139 -16.62 -31.31 -15.55
CA MET A 139 -15.73 -32.31 -14.95
C MET A 139 -15.01 -33.15 -16.02
N LEU A 140 -13.77 -33.58 -15.72
CA LEU A 140 -12.88 -34.28 -16.64
C LEU A 140 -12.59 -35.73 -16.19
N PRO A 141 -12.68 -36.73 -17.10
CA PRO A 141 -13.32 -36.61 -18.42
C PRO A 141 -14.84 -36.36 -18.32
N ASP A 142 -15.43 -36.76 -17.19
CA ASP A 142 -16.81 -36.52 -16.78
C ASP A 142 -16.92 -36.60 -15.24
N ALA A 143 -18.10 -36.38 -14.68
CA ALA A 143 -18.34 -36.38 -13.23
C ALA A 143 -18.03 -37.71 -12.50
N ASN A 144 -17.89 -38.83 -13.21
CA ASN A 144 -17.44 -40.09 -12.61
C ASN A 144 -15.92 -40.10 -12.40
N GLY A 145 -15.16 -39.23 -13.06
CA GLY A 145 -13.71 -39.15 -12.98
C GLY A 145 -12.97 -40.43 -13.40
N THR A 146 -11.66 -40.43 -13.16
CA THR A 146 -10.73 -41.48 -13.61
C THR A 146 -10.38 -42.42 -12.46
N THR A 147 -10.46 -43.73 -12.68
CA THR A 147 -9.95 -44.72 -11.71
C THR A 147 -8.47 -44.49 -11.46
N LEU A 148 -8.11 -44.27 -10.20
CA LEU A 148 -6.74 -43.99 -9.80
C LEU A 148 -6.03 -45.30 -9.43
N THR A 149 -5.04 -45.68 -10.24
CA THR A 149 -4.07 -46.69 -9.84
C THR A 149 -3.18 -46.07 -8.75
N ILE A 150 -3.37 -46.51 -7.51
CA ILE A 150 -2.63 -45.97 -6.36
C ILE A 150 -1.14 -46.26 -6.55
N PRO A 151 -0.25 -45.24 -6.55
CA PRO A 151 1.18 -45.47 -6.63
C PRO A 151 1.69 -46.19 -5.36
N ALA A 152 2.83 -46.87 -5.47
CA ALA A 152 3.49 -47.42 -4.30
C ALA A 152 3.91 -46.28 -3.34
N PRO A 153 4.09 -46.56 -2.03
CA PRO A 153 4.58 -45.54 -1.10
C PRO A 153 5.89 -44.92 -1.60
N GLY A 154 5.93 -43.59 -1.72
CA GLY A 154 7.09 -42.83 -2.21
C GLY A 154 7.10 -42.60 -3.72
N ASP A 155 6.25 -43.31 -4.47
CA ASP A 155 6.11 -43.15 -5.91
C ASP A 155 5.04 -42.13 -6.29
N SER A 156 4.94 -41.87 -7.60
CA SER A 156 3.93 -40.98 -8.16
C SER A 156 3.32 -41.57 -9.43
N THR A 157 2.11 -41.15 -9.74
CA THR A 157 1.44 -41.39 -11.03
C THR A 157 0.97 -40.06 -11.61
N GLU A 158 1.02 -39.92 -12.93
CA GLU A 158 0.57 -38.72 -13.63
C GLU A 158 -0.56 -39.09 -14.60
N ILE A 159 -1.63 -38.31 -14.57
CA ILE A 159 -2.79 -38.46 -15.43
C ILE A 159 -2.95 -37.17 -16.23
N ILE A 160 -3.00 -37.28 -17.55
CA ILE A 160 -3.28 -36.16 -18.45
C ILE A 160 -4.74 -36.26 -18.89
N LEU A 161 -5.50 -35.18 -18.67
CA LEU A 161 -6.89 -35.08 -19.05
C LEU A 161 -7.06 -33.98 -20.09
N GLN A 162 -7.84 -34.27 -21.11
CA GLN A 162 -8.13 -33.35 -22.21
C GLN A 162 -9.62 -33.08 -22.29
N TYR A 163 -9.97 -31.85 -22.68
CA TYR A 163 -11.31 -31.44 -23.05
C TYR A 163 -11.24 -30.54 -24.28
N VAL A 164 -12.09 -30.83 -25.26
CA VAL A 164 -12.31 -29.94 -26.41
C VAL A 164 -13.54 -29.11 -26.11
N PRO A 165 -13.40 -27.79 -25.84
CA PRO A 165 -14.53 -26.93 -25.52
C PRO A 165 -15.61 -26.93 -26.59
N THR A 166 -16.87 -26.95 -26.18
CA THR A 166 -18.00 -26.75 -27.10
C THR A 166 -18.24 -25.27 -27.33
N ALA A 167 -18.90 -24.89 -28.44
CA ALA A 167 -19.27 -23.51 -28.70
C ALA A 167 -20.10 -22.88 -27.55
N SER A 168 -21.00 -23.65 -26.94
CA SER A 168 -21.79 -23.20 -25.78
C SER A 168 -20.95 -22.98 -24.53
N PHE A 169 -19.90 -23.80 -24.32
CA PHE A 169 -18.94 -23.60 -23.24
C PHE A 169 -18.20 -22.28 -23.45
N LEU A 170 -17.61 -22.09 -24.64
CA LEU A 170 -16.84 -20.89 -24.97
C LEU A 170 -17.66 -19.60 -24.92
N GLN A 171 -18.95 -19.66 -25.28
CA GLN A 171 -19.83 -18.49 -25.19
C GLN A 171 -20.20 -18.12 -23.75
N SER A 172 -20.24 -19.09 -22.84
CA SER A 172 -20.79 -18.90 -21.49
C SER A 172 -19.72 -18.76 -20.42
N VAL A 173 -18.52 -19.30 -20.66
CA VAL A 173 -17.41 -19.41 -19.70
C VAL A 173 -16.37 -18.36 -20.01
N ASN A 174 -15.98 -17.56 -19.02
CA ASN A 174 -14.73 -16.82 -19.11
C ASN A 174 -13.55 -17.78 -18.89
N ILE A 175 -12.85 -18.15 -19.97
CA ILE A 175 -11.73 -19.10 -19.94
C ILE A 175 -10.58 -18.59 -19.05
N ASP A 176 -10.36 -17.29 -19.01
CA ASP A 176 -9.33 -16.64 -18.19
C ASP A 176 -9.71 -16.61 -16.70
N SER A 177 -10.98 -16.85 -16.38
CA SER A 177 -11.47 -16.99 -15.00
C SER A 177 -11.56 -18.46 -14.55
N LEU A 178 -11.03 -19.41 -15.32
CA LEU A 178 -11.08 -20.82 -14.93
C LEU A 178 -10.13 -21.13 -13.77
N ARG A 179 -10.53 -22.13 -12.99
CA ARG A 179 -9.71 -22.81 -11.97
C ARG A 179 -9.90 -24.30 -12.12
N ILE A 180 -8.84 -25.04 -11.90
CA ILE A 180 -8.87 -26.49 -11.94
C ILE A 180 -8.91 -26.97 -10.49
N VAL A 181 -9.87 -27.82 -10.14
CA VAL A 181 -9.94 -28.49 -8.84
C VAL A 181 -9.77 -29.98 -9.05
N ALA A 182 -8.73 -30.57 -8.45
CA ALA A 182 -8.50 -32.01 -8.47
C ALA A 182 -8.70 -32.58 -7.06
N PHE A 183 -9.37 -33.71 -6.94
CA PHE A 183 -9.51 -34.39 -5.65
C PHE A 183 -9.59 -35.91 -5.80
N ILE A 184 -9.05 -36.61 -4.81
CA ILE A 184 -8.96 -38.07 -4.75
C ILE A 184 -10.07 -38.57 -3.84
N GLN A 185 -11.03 -39.30 -4.40
CA GLN A 185 -12.25 -39.72 -3.71
C GLN A 185 -12.38 -41.23 -3.63
N ASN A 186 -12.71 -41.74 -2.44
CA ASN A 186 -13.14 -43.10 -2.22
C ASN A 186 -14.58 -43.29 -2.71
N GLU A 187 -14.81 -44.24 -3.60
CA GLU A 187 -16.14 -44.41 -4.22
C GLU A 187 -17.15 -45.14 -3.33
N SER A 188 -16.71 -45.84 -2.29
CA SER A 188 -17.59 -46.59 -1.39
C SER A 188 -18.16 -45.75 -0.26
N ASN A 189 -17.33 -44.91 0.37
CA ASN A 189 -17.72 -44.09 1.52
C ASN A 189 -17.70 -42.58 1.22
N LYS A 190 -17.38 -42.19 -0.02
CA LYS A 190 -17.36 -40.81 -0.52
C LYS A 190 -16.25 -39.91 0.05
N SER A 191 -15.45 -40.41 0.99
CA SER A 191 -14.36 -39.66 1.63
C SER A 191 -13.36 -39.12 0.62
N ILE A 192 -12.84 -37.92 0.89
CA ILE A 192 -11.82 -37.27 0.05
C ILE A 192 -10.48 -37.38 0.79
N TYR A 193 -9.49 -37.98 0.14
CA TYR A 193 -8.16 -38.21 0.72
C TYR A 193 -7.21 -37.03 0.53
N GLN A 194 -7.38 -36.28 -0.56
CA GLN A 194 -6.64 -35.06 -0.86
C GLN A 194 -7.39 -34.26 -1.92
N SER A 195 -7.23 -32.94 -1.90
CA SER A 195 -7.69 -32.03 -2.94
C SER A 195 -6.66 -30.94 -3.19
N GLU A 196 -6.64 -30.41 -4.41
CA GLU A 196 -5.81 -29.27 -4.79
C GLU A 196 -6.59 -28.37 -5.76
N MET A 197 -6.30 -27.07 -5.72
CA MET A 197 -6.91 -26.08 -6.60
C MET A 197 -5.80 -25.27 -7.29
N LEU A 198 -5.85 -25.21 -8.62
CA LEU A 198 -4.92 -24.45 -9.46
C LEU A 198 -5.68 -23.33 -10.16
N GLU A 199 -5.25 -22.08 -9.97
CA GLU A 199 -5.69 -20.97 -10.84
C GLU A 199 -5.01 -21.12 -12.20
N VAL A 200 -5.79 -21.04 -13.29
CA VAL A 200 -5.21 -21.11 -14.63
C VAL A 200 -4.53 -19.79 -14.96
N VAL A 201 -3.46 -19.87 -15.73
CA VAL A 201 -2.79 -18.72 -16.31
C VAL A 201 -3.55 -18.34 -17.59
N PRO A 202 -4.07 -17.10 -17.71
CA PRO A 202 -4.74 -16.62 -18.92
C PRO A 202 -3.87 -16.75 -20.18
N ASN A 203 -4.51 -16.72 -21.35
CA ASN A 203 -3.78 -16.85 -22.62
C ASN A 203 -2.81 -15.70 -22.86
N TYR A 204 -3.25 -14.50 -22.51
CA TYR A 204 -2.50 -13.27 -22.66
C TYR A 204 -2.50 -12.60 -21.29
N VAL A 205 -1.32 -12.55 -20.68
CA VAL A 205 -1.05 -11.84 -19.42
C VAL A 205 0.42 -11.51 -19.36
N ALA A 206 0.74 -10.30 -18.93
CA ALA A 206 2.11 -9.90 -18.65
C ALA A 206 2.27 -9.37 -17.24
N GLN A 207 3.49 -9.44 -16.77
CA GLN A 207 3.96 -8.75 -15.57
C GLN A 207 5.03 -7.74 -15.98
N ILE A 208 4.96 -6.55 -15.39
CA ILE A 208 6.04 -5.57 -15.47
C ILE A 208 6.76 -5.54 -14.13
N ASN A 209 8.09 -5.55 -14.17
CA ASN A 209 8.93 -5.39 -13.00
C ASN A 209 10.01 -4.36 -13.30
N SER A 210 10.47 -3.66 -12.26
CA SER A 210 11.63 -2.78 -12.38
C SER A 210 12.91 -3.57 -12.17
N GLN A 211 13.96 -3.17 -12.88
CA GLN A 211 15.34 -3.59 -12.61
C GLN A 211 16.18 -2.48 -11.98
N SER A 212 15.68 -1.23 -11.97
CA SER A 212 16.35 -0.07 -11.39
C SER A 212 15.58 0.47 -10.18
N PRO A 213 16.27 0.91 -9.11
CA PRO A 213 15.59 1.66 -8.06
C PRO A 213 15.19 3.06 -8.56
N ASP A 214 14.52 3.82 -7.69
CA ASP A 214 14.48 5.27 -7.81
C ASP A 214 15.90 5.84 -7.79
N ALA A 215 16.09 7.07 -8.30
CA ALA A 215 17.42 7.67 -8.41
C ALA A 215 17.52 9.05 -7.77
N ILE A 216 18.66 9.27 -7.09
CA ILE A 216 19.17 10.59 -6.74
C ILE A 216 20.45 10.83 -7.57
N PHE A 217 20.49 11.88 -8.38
CA PHE A 217 21.57 12.13 -9.36
C PHE A 217 21.84 13.62 -9.55
N ASP A 218 22.99 13.99 -10.12
CA ASP A 218 23.28 15.39 -10.42
C ASP A 218 22.41 15.92 -11.58
N ASN A 219 22.21 17.24 -11.66
CA ASN A 219 21.34 17.83 -12.66
C ASN A 219 21.99 17.98 -14.06
N THR A 220 23.19 17.47 -14.29
CA THR A 220 23.91 17.59 -15.56
C THR A 220 24.09 16.26 -16.31
N THR A 221 23.99 15.15 -15.60
CA THR A 221 24.17 13.81 -16.15
C THR A 221 22.81 13.15 -16.41
N PRO A 222 22.58 12.56 -17.59
CA PRO A 222 21.42 11.71 -17.82
C PRO A 222 21.41 10.52 -16.86
N VAL A 223 20.22 10.11 -16.44
CA VAL A 223 20.01 8.92 -15.60
C VAL A 223 19.24 7.87 -16.37
N ASP A 224 19.67 6.62 -16.23
CA ASP A 224 19.11 5.47 -16.93
C ASP A 224 18.36 4.54 -15.96
N PHE A 225 17.22 4.03 -16.42
CA PHE A 225 16.40 3.04 -15.73
C PHE A 225 16.07 1.91 -16.69
N SER A 226 15.71 0.74 -16.15
CA SER A 226 15.09 -0.28 -16.97
C SER A 226 13.92 -0.98 -16.28
N ALA A 227 12.91 -1.27 -17.10
CA ALA A 227 11.80 -2.14 -16.76
C ALA A 227 11.83 -3.38 -17.65
N THR A 228 11.25 -4.47 -17.17
CA THR A 228 11.09 -5.71 -17.93
C THR A 228 9.63 -6.11 -17.93
N ILE A 229 9.10 -6.33 -19.13
CA ILE A 229 7.76 -6.88 -19.34
C ILE A 229 7.94 -8.34 -19.69
N LYS A 230 7.37 -9.23 -18.88
CA LYS A 230 7.38 -10.67 -19.09
C LYS A 230 5.99 -11.13 -19.48
N ASN A 231 5.87 -11.75 -20.65
CA ASN A 231 4.64 -12.45 -21.01
C ASN A 231 4.58 -13.74 -20.19
N ILE A 232 3.73 -13.74 -19.18
CA ILE A 232 3.48 -14.92 -18.34
C ILE A 232 2.29 -15.75 -18.85
N GLY A 233 1.61 -15.30 -19.91
CA GLY A 233 0.51 -16.01 -20.55
C GLY A 233 1.00 -17.24 -21.31
N VAL A 234 0.05 -18.10 -21.72
CA VAL A 234 0.36 -19.32 -22.47
C VAL A 234 0.47 -19.12 -23.99
N MET A 235 0.25 -17.90 -24.48
CA MET A 235 0.36 -17.52 -25.90
C MET A 235 1.20 -16.26 -26.08
N SER A 236 1.82 -16.11 -27.25
CA SER A 236 2.48 -14.85 -27.66
C SER A 236 1.46 -13.72 -27.75
N ASP A 237 1.89 -12.49 -27.45
CA ASP A 237 1.04 -11.30 -27.52
C ASP A 237 1.85 -10.09 -27.99
N VAL A 238 1.15 -9.06 -28.46
CA VAL A 238 1.71 -7.74 -28.73
C VAL A 238 1.33 -6.80 -27.60
N TYR A 239 2.31 -6.12 -27.02
CA TYR A 239 2.11 -5.14 -25.97
C TYR A 239 2.43 -3.74 -26.48
N THR A 240 1.47 -2.82 -26.37
CA THR A 240 1.74 -1.38 -26.55
C THR A 240 2.56 -0.91 -25.37
N ILE A 241 3.69 -0.27 -25.60
CA ILE A 241 4.53 0.33 -24.55
C ILE A 241 4.47 1.84 -24.68
N ASN A 242 4.18 2.52 -23.58
CA ASN A 242 4.33 3.97 -23.48
C ASN A 242 5.21 4.32 -22.29
N CYS A 243 5.99 5.39 -22.45
CA CYS A 243 6.69 6.01 -21.34
C CYS A 243 6.31 7.50 -21.26
N SER A 244 6.14 8.00 -20.03
CA SER A 244 5.80 9.40 -19.77
C SER A 244 6.62 9.97 -18.62
N LEU A 245 6.72 11.30 -18.58
CA LEU A 245 7.49 12.03 -17.58
C LEU A 245 6.65 13.18 -17.02
N ASN A 246 6.55 13.21 -15.69
CA ASN A 246 6.05 14.35 -14.95
C ASN A 246 7.23 14.96 -14.17
N ALA A 247 7.75 16.10 -14.64
CA ALA A 247 8.99 16.69 -14.13
C ALA A 247 9.02 18.21 -14.35
N PRO A 248 10.03 18.94 -13.81
CA PRO A 248 10.18 20.37 -14.04
C PRO A 248 10.28 20.68 -15.55
N THR A 249 9.75 21.84 -15.94
CA THR A 249 9.77 22.28 -17.34
C THR A 249 11.21 22.34 -17.84
N GLY A 250 11.50 21.61 -18.93
CA GLY A 250 12.82 21.54 -19.55
C GLY A 250 13.52 20.19 -19.39
N TRP A 251 13.07 19.35 -18.45
CA TRP A 251 13.49 17.95 -18.43
C TRP A 251 13.00 17.24 -19.69
N THR A 252 13.84 16.35 -20.22
CA THR A 252 13.52 15.55 -21.40
C THR A 252 13.71 14.07 -21.09
N GLY A 253 13.06 13.20 -21.84
CA GLY A 253 13.32 11.77 -21.72
C GLY A 253 12.90 10.99 -22.94
N GLU A 254 13.52 9.82 -23.07
CA GLU A 254 13.30 8.88 -24.14
C GLU A 254 13.36 7.45 -23.61
N TYR A 255 12.80 6.51 -24.36
CA TYR A 255 12.89 5.10 -24.05
C TYR A 255 13.32 4.30 -25.28
N THR A 256 14.06 3.23 -25.05
CA THR A 256 14.56 2.34 -26.08
C THR A 256 14.04 0.93 -25.83
N THR A 257 13.52 0.33 -26.89
CA THR A 257 13.09 -1.07 -26.95
C THR A 257 13.91 -1.81 -28.01
N SER A 258 13.57 -3.06 -28.31
CA SER A 258 14.15 -3.76 -29.46
C SER A 258 13.82 -3.12 -30.81
N ASN A 259 12.78 -2.29 -30.89
CA ASN A 259 12.34 -1.65 -32.14
C ASN A 259 13.04 -0.30 -32.40
N GLY A 260 13.74 0.26 -31.41
CA GLY A 260 14.44 1.54 -31.52
C GLY A 260 14.22 2.45 -30.32
N THR A 261 14.57 3.73 -30.49
CA THR A 261 14.43 4.76 -29.47
C THR A 261 13.25 5.67 -29.80
N PHE A 262 12.45 5.97 -28.78
CA PHE A 262 11.17 6.65 -28.84
C PHE A 262 11.16 7.80 -27.84
N GLN A 263 10.58 8.93 -28.24
CA GLN A 263 10.39 10.06 -27.33
C GLN A 263 9.18 9.80 -26.43
N PHE A 264 9.18 10.34 -25.21
CA PHE A 264 8.01 10.23 -24.34
C PHE A 264 6.75 10.83 -24.97
N GLY A 265 5.61 10.19 -24.70
CA GLY A 265 4.34 10.49 -25.35
C GLY A 265 4.15 9.85 -26.73
N THR A 266 5.13 9.08 -27.22
CA THR A 266 4.95 8.14 -28.34
C THR A 266 4.85 6.71 -27.82
N SER A 267 4.30 5.82 -28.64
CA SER A 267 4.06 4.41 -28.32
C SER A 267 4.91 3.48 -29.18
N ASP A 268 5.39 2.38 -28.59
CA ASP A 268 5.95 1.24 -29.31
C ASP A 268 5.00 0.03 -29.21
N SER A 269 5.18 -0.99 -30.05
CA SER A 269 4.44 -2.26 -29.98
C SER A 269 5.41 -3.43 -30.09
N LEU A 270 5.49 -4.23 -29.03
CA LEU A 270 6.43 -5.36 -28.91
C LEU A 270 5.68 -6.68 -28.90
N GLU A 271 6.01 -7.55 -29.86
CA GLU A 271 5.60 -8.96 -29.79
C GLU A 271 6.49 -9.70 -28.77
N ILE A 272 5.89 -10.28 -27.75
CA ILE A 272 6.58 -11.04 -26.71
C ILE A 272 5.99 -12.45 -26.67
N SER A 273 6.83 -13.45 -26.96
CA SER A 273 6.41 -14.86 -26.90
C SER A 273 6.03 -15.29 -25.48
N SER A 274 5.16 -16.29 -25.38
CA SER A 274 4.84 -16.94 -24.08
C SER A 274 6.11 -17.33 -23.32
N GLY A 275 6.28 -16.80 -22.11
CA GLY A 275 7.43 -17.07 -21.24
C GLY A 275 8.64 -16.15 -21.43
N ASP A 276 8.72 -15.41 -22.54
CA ASP A 276 9.80 -14.48 -22.86
C ASP A 276 9.61 -13.11 -22.20
N SER A 277 10.61 -12.25 -22.33
CA SER A 277 10.59 -10.89 -21.76
C SER A 277 11.19 -9.86 -22.71
N ALA A 278 10.68 -8.63 -22.63
CA ALA A 278 11.24 -7.46 -23.29
C ALA A 278 11.75 -6.45 -22.26
N ILE A 279 12.91 -5.86 -22.55
CA ILE A 279 13.52 -4.82 -21.71
C ILE A 279 13.19 -3.45 -22.31
N ILE A 280 12.71 -2.55 -21.45
CA ILE A 280 12.47 -1.15 -21.78
C ILE A 280 13.55 -0.35 -21.06
N GLN A 281 14.48 0.22 -21.83
CA GLN A 281 15.51 1.13 -21.30
C GLN A 281 14.95 2.54 -21.34
N VAL A 282 15.09 3.31 -20.26
CA VAL A 282 14.52 4.64 -20.14
C VAL A 282 15.62 5.60 -19.71
N GLN A 283 15.74 6.73 -20.39
CA GLN A 283 16.71 7.76 -20.06
C GLN A 283 16.00 9.08 -19.77
N ILE A 284 16.38 9.73 -18.66
CA ILE A 284 15.94 11.06 -18.28
C ILE A 284 17.12 12.01 -18.32
N ASN A 285 16.93 13.19 -18.90
CA ASN A 285 17.91 14.26 -18.90
C ASN A 285 17.35 15.51 -18.20
N PRO A 286 17.91 15.89 -17.03
CA PRO A 286 17.48 17.06 -16.25
C PRO A 286 17.89 18.42 -16.85
N GLN A 287 18.79 18.46 -17.85
CA GLN A 287 19.19 19.68 -18.57
C GLN A 287 19.68 20.85 -17.68
N GLY A 288 20.38 20.55 -16.57
CA GLY A 288 20.85 21.55 -15.61
C GLY A 288 19.77 22.10 -14.69
N ILE A 289 18.56 21.54 -14.71
CA ILE A 289 17.40 22.00 -13.94
C ILE A 289 17.24 21.11 -12.73
N ASN A 290 17.36 21.72 -11.55
CA ASN A 290 17.09 21.04 -10.29
C ASN A 290 15.59 20.76 -10.12
N GLY A 291 15.27 19.64 -9.50
CA GLY A 291 13.95 19.34 -8.99
C GLY A 291 13.71 17.85 -8.85
N PHE A 292 12.43 17.52 -8.86
CA PHE A 292 11.92 16.16 -8.74
C PHE A 292 10.98 15.86 -9.90
N GLY A 293 11.05 14.64 -10.41
CA GLY A 293 10.09 14.12 -11.39
C GLY A 293 9.84 12.63 -11.24
N SER A 294 8.75 12.17 -11.84
CA SER A 294 8.37 10.76 -11.89
C SER A 294 8.27 10.30 -13.35
N THR A 295 8.85 9.13 -13.63
CA THR A 295 8.81 8.49 -14.94
C THR A 295 7.92 7.27 -14.86
N THR A 296 6.90 7.19 -15.71
CA THR A 296 6.00 6.03 -15.76
C THR A 296 6.28 5.22 -17.00
N VAL A 297 6.54 3.91 -16.84
CA VAL A 297 6.56 2.92 -17.92
C VAL A 297 5.30 2.09 -17.83
N GLU A 298 4.53 2.04 -18.90
CA GLU A 298 3.28 1.29 -18.95
C GLU A 298 3.21 0.37 -20.16
N PHE A 299 2.41 -0.68 -20.02
CA PHE A 299 2.07 -1.56 -21.13
C PHE A 299 0.56 -1.83 -21.18
N GLU A 300 0.06 -2.12 -22.38
CA GLU A 300 -1.27 -2.66 -22.61
C GLU A 300 -1.23 -3.81 -23.62
N SER A 301 -1.93 -4.91 -23.32
CA SER A 301 -2.07 -6.05 -24.21
C SER A 301 -3.01 -5.77 -25.39
N HIS A 302 -2.62 -6.21 -26.59
CA HIS A 302 -3.46 -6.13 -27.78
C HIS A 302 -4.51 -7.24 -27.83
N ASN A 303 -4.15 -8.46 -27.40
CA ASN A 303 -5.08 -9.60 -27.45
C ASN A 303 -6.04 -9.66 -26.24
N ASN A 304 -5.74 -8.93 -25.16
CA ASN A 304 -6.64 -8.76 -24.01
C ASN A 304 -6.73 -7.27 -23.62
N PRO A 305 -7.46 -6.44 -24.40
CA PRO A 305 -7.59 -5.01 -24.14
C PRO A 305 -8.09 -4.71 -22.73
N GLY A 306 -7.46 -3.75 -22.06
CA GLY A 306 -7.70 -3.45 -20.64
C GLY A 306 -6.79 -4.20 -19.66
N MET A 307 -6.10 -5.27 -20.09
CA MET A 307 -4.98 -5.82 -19.31
C MET A 307 -3.74 -4.95 -19.52
N SER A 308 -3.36 -4.25 -18.45
CA SER A 308 -2.27 -3.30 -18.43
C SER A 308 -1.49 -3.40 -17.13
N GLY A 309 -0.29 -2.84 -17.14
CA GLY A 309 0.53 -2.68 -15.94
C GLY A 309 1.41 -1.46 -16.09
N SER A 310 1.82 -0.89 -14.96
CA SER A 310 2.75 0.24 -14.96
C SER A 310 3.75 0.12 -13.82
N ILE A 311 4.87 0.80 -13.98
CA ILE A 311 5.85 1.04 -12.93
C ILE A 311 6.30 2.49 -12.97
N ILE A 312 6.52 3.06 -11.78
CA ILE A 312 6.93 4.44 -11.61
C ILE A 312 8.35 4.45 -11.05
N PHE A 313 9.19 5.28 -11.64
CA PHE A 313 10.52 5.61 -11.13
C PHE A 313 10.51 7.05 -10.65
N ASN A 314 10.89 7.26 -9.40
CA ASN A 314 11.09 8.57 -8.84
C ASN A 314 12.52 9.08 -9.11
N ASN A 315 12.62 10.35 -9.49
CA ASN A 315 13.85 10.99 -9.95
C ASN A 315 14.06 12.28 -9.15
N VAL A 316 15.11 12.35 -8.35
CA VAL A 316 15.44 13.55 -7.57
C VAL A 316 16.83 14.04 -7.97
N THR A 317 16.96 15.33 -8.30
CA THR A 317 18.30 15.90 -8.43
C THR A 317 18.91 16.09 -7.05
N SER A 318 20.19 15.77 -6.92
CA SER A 318 21.00 15.93 -5.71
C SER A 318 21.24 17.39 -5.31
N GLY A 319 20.62 18.36 -5.97
CA GLY A 319 20.64 19.76 -5.60
C GLY A 319 19.31 20.44 -5.95
N GLY A 320 19.00 21.54 -5.28
CA GLY A 320 17.80 22.36 -5.50
C GLY A 320 16.46 21.68 -5.15
N THR A 321 16.50 20.54 -4.46
CA THR A 321 15.35 19.94 -3.79
C THR A 321 15.47 20.24 -2.29
N ASP A 322 14.48 20.91 -1.72
CA ASP A 322 14.54 21.35 -0.31
C ASP A 322 14.29 20.20 0.65
N ILE A 323 13.35 19.31 0.31
CA ILE A 323 12.93 18.19 1.15
C ILE A 323 13.04 16.87 0.39
N LEU A 324 13.83 15.94 0.93
CA LEU A 324 13.89 14.55 0.45
C LEU A 324 13.06 13.65 1.35
N VAL A 325 12.04 13.00 0.80
CA VAL A 325 11.30 11.93 1.48
C VAL A 325 11.94 10.59 1.10
N VAL A 326 12.38 9.84 2.09
CA VAL A 326 12.88 8.47 1.92
C VAL A 326 11.81 7.51 2.40
N SER A 327 11.24 6.76 1.45
CA SER A 327 10.36 5.62 1.73
C SER A 327 11.20 4.42 2.13
N ALA A 328 11.34 4.22 3.44
CA ALA A 328 12.10 3.11 4.04
C ALA A 328 11.25 1.86 4.28
N GLY A 329 9.98 1.89 3.88
CA GLY A 329 9.02 0.84 4.07
C GLY A 329 9.01 -0.26 3.00
N SER A 330 8.42 -1.41 3.34
CA SER A 330 7.96 -2.42 2.35
C SER A 330 6.63 -2.02 1.69
N ARG A 331 6.03 -0.92 2.14
CA ARG A 331 4.75 -0.38 1.66
C ARG A 331 4.94 1.08 1.24
N GLU A 332 4.28 1.46 0.16
CA GLU A 332 4.32 2.81 -0.40
C GLU A 332 3.34 3.74 0.34
N PHE A 333 3.80 4.34 1.45
CA PHE A 333 3.05 5.39 2.18
C PHE A 333 3.52 6.80 1.86
N GLU A 334 4.60 6.90 1.10
CA GLU A 334 5.19 8.12 0.58
C GLU A 334 4.17 9.09 -0.06
N PRO A 335 3.14 8.66 -0.83
CA PRO A 335 2.14 9.58 -1.35
C PRO A 335 1.41 10.39 -0.28
N TYR A 336 1.14 9.82 0.91
CA TYR A 336 0.49 10.55 2.01
C TYR A 336 1.41 11.58 2.64
N VAL A 337 2.71 11.27 2.71
CA VAL A 337 3.73 12.19 3.21
C VAL A 337 3.93 13.33 2.24
N LEU A 338 4.11 13.04 0.95
CA LEU A 338 4.21 14.04 -0.10
C LEU A 338 2.96 14.91 -0.18
N GLU A 339 1.76 14.33 -0.10
CA GLU A 339 0.51 15.11 -0.09
C GLU A 339 0.50 16.11 1.06
N SER A 340 0.82 15.66 2.29
CA SER A 340 0.86 16.55 3.46
C SER A 340 1.92 17.64 3.32
N ILE A 341 3.13 17.33 2.83
CA ILE A 341 4.18 18.31 2.57
C ILE A 341 3.73 19.30 1.50
N ASN A 342 3.26 18.81 0.35
CA ASN A 342 2.75 19.63 -0.74
C ASN A 342 1.57 20.50 -0.33
N ASN A 343 0.81 20.15 0.71
CA ASN A 343 -0.28 20.97 1.23
C ASN A 343 0.20 22.16 2.06
N VAL A 344 1.42 22.13 2.61
CA VAL A 344 1.91 23.09 3.62
C VAL A 344 3.25 23.76 3.28
N PHE A 345 3.94 23.25 2.27
CA PHE A 345 5.25 23.71 1.82
C PHE A 345 5.17 24.18 0.36
N ASP A 346 5.74 25.36 0.07
CA ASP A 346 5.78 25.95 -1.29
C ASP A 346 7.10 25.68 -2.02
N GLY A 347 8.06 25.02 -1.36
CA GLY A 347 9.35 24.66 -1.96
C GLY A 347 9.34 23.32 -2.67
N THR A 348 10.51 22.85 -3.05
CA THR A 348 10.66 21.61 -3.81
C THR A 348 10.77 20.41 -2.87
N CYS A 349 9.86 19.45 -2.97
CA CYS A 349 9.98 18.16 -2.31
C CYS A 349 9.95 17.02 -3.32
N GLY A 350 10.80 16.01 -3.09
CA GLY A 350 10.84 14.80 -3.89
C GLY A 350 10.94 13.58 -3.00
N ALA A 351 10.56 12.43 -3.53
CA ALA A 351 10.59 11.18 -2.80
C ALA A 351 11.38 10.12 -3.54
N VAL A 352 11.97 9.19 -2.80
CA VAL A 352 12.61 7.99 -3.33
C VAL A 352 12.43 6.83 -2.35
N SER A 353 12.47 5.61 -2.87
CA SER A 353 12.72 4.41 -2.07
C SER A 353 14.12 4.42 -1.47
N ARG A 354 14.28 3.78 -0.32
CA ARG A 354 15.57 3.70 0.38
C ARG A 354 16.73 3.13 -0.45
N SER A 355 16.44 2.30 -1.46
CA SER A 355 17.45 1.75 -2.37
C SER A 355 18.13 2.84 -3.21
N ALA A 356 17.49 3.99 -3.41
CA ALA A 356 18.12 5.17 -4.03
C ALA A 356 19.25 5.75 -3.18
N LEU A 357 19.31 5.40 -1.88
CA LEU A 357 20.40 5.79 -1.01
C LEU A 357 21.66 4.95 -1.23
N GLU A 358 21.64 3.83 -1.93
CA GLU A 358 22.80 2.93 -2.05
C GLU A 358 24.09 3.52 -2.66
N PRO A 359 24.08 4.53 -3.57
CA PRO A 359 25.31 5.12 -4.08
C PRO A 359 26.27 5.55 -2.94
N SER A 360 27.54 5.15 -3.04
CA SER A 360 28.54 5.39 -1.98
C SER A 360 28.89 6.86 -1.81
N ASN A 361 28.66 7.68 -2.84
CA ASN A 361 28.96 9.11 -2.90
C ASN A 361 27.71 10.00 -2.71
N LEU A 362 26.55 9.46 -2.35
CA LEU A 362 25.37 10.28 -2.08
C LEU A 362 25.61 11.17 -0.86
N ASP A 363 25.48 12.47 -1.05
CA ASP A 363 25.58 13.48 0.01
C ASP A 363 24.20 14.04 0.35
N LEU A 364 23.69 13.68 1.52
CA LEU A 364 22.39 14.14 2.02
C LEU A 364 22.41 15.62 2.43
N SER A 365 23.59 16.25 2.60
CA SER A 365 23.69 17.66 2.98
C SER A 365 23.13 18.62 1.92
N ASN A 366 22.89 18.13 0.71
CA ASN A 366 22.23 18.89 -0.34
C ASN A 366 20.73 19.11 -0.10
N PHE A 367 20.13 18.43 0.87
CA PHE A 367 18.71 18.55 1.22
C PHE A 367 18.56 19.28 2.56
N GLY A 368 17.69 20.29 2.60
CA GLY A 368 17.44 21.08 3.80
C GLY A 368 16.75 20.27 4.91
N ILE A 369 15.83 19.39 4.52
CA ILE A 369 15.21 18.39 5.41
C ILE A 369 15.22 17.02 4.73
N VAL A 370 15.59 16.00 5.49
CA VAL A 370 15.31 14.60 5.14
C VAL A 370 14.11 14.13 5.95
N VAL A 371 13.13 13.49 5.30
CA VAL A 371 11.98 12.85 5.93
C VAL A 371 12.15 11.35 5.79
N TRP A 372 12.43 10.66 6.88
CA TRP A 372 12.50 9.20 6.93
C TRP A 372 11.12 8.62 7.26
N GLN A 373 10.46 8.07 6.25
CA GLN A 373 9.17 7.40 6.42
C GLN A 373 9.39 5.90 6.52
N SER A 374 9.20 5.34 7.71
CA SER A 374 9.23 3.89 7.93
C SER A 374 7.81 3.32 7.86
N SER A 375 7.59 2.24 7.11
CA SER A 375 6.35 1.48 7.22
C SER A 375 6.48 0.43 8.32
N ASN A 376 5.49 -0.45 8.48
CA ASN A 376 5.77 -1.75 9.10
C ASN A 376 6.66 -2.58 8.16
N SER A 377 7.94 -2.24 8.14
CA SER A 377 8.98 -2.82 7.30
C SER A 377 9.65 -3.99 8.02
N ASP A 378 10.35 -4.85 7.29
CA ASP A 378 11.17 -5.88 7.95
C ASP A 378 12.30 -5.25 8.79
N ARG A 379 12.75 -4.02 8.48
CA ARG A 379 13.85 -3.36 9.18
C ARG A 379 13.79 -1.83 9.12
N ALA A 380 13.65 -1.17 10.26
CA ALA A 380 13.68 0.29 10.42
C ALA A 380 14.87 1.01 9.72
N PHE A 381 16.10 0.48 9.85
CA PHE A 381 17.32 1.06 9.26
C PHE A 381 18.31 -0.02 8.79
N TYR A 382 19.19 0.30 7.85
CA TYR A 382 20.43 -0.43 7.52
C TYR A 382 21.68 0.35 7.96
N GLU A 383 22.82 -0.33 8.10
CA GLU A 383 24.06 0.25 8.66
C GLU A 383 24.62 1.40 7.80
N ASN A 384 24.58 1.23 6.48
CA ASN A 384 24.96 2.26 5.51
C ASN A 384 24.07 3.50 5.61
N GLU A 385 22.76 3.32 5.84
CA GLU A 385 21.80 4.41 5.98
C GLU A 385 22.00 5.19 7.29
N VAL A 386 22.22 4.48 8.41
CA VAL A 386 22.54 5.12 9.69
C VAL A 386 23.80 5.96 9.55
N THR A 387 24.85 5.44 8.89
CA THR A 387 26.08 6.20 8.64
C THR A 387 25.81 7.49 7.85
N LYS A 388 24.94 7.44 6.83
CA LYS A 388 24.57 8.61 6.02
C LYS A 388 23.76 9.63 6.83
N LEU A 389 22.80 9.17 7.62
CA LEU A 389 21.99 10.03 8.50
C LEU A 389 22.86 10.68 9.59
N GLN A 390 23.81 9.94 10.17
CA GLN A 390 24.76 10.50 11.14
C GLN A 390 25.60 11.61 10.51
N ASN A 391 26.24 11.35 9.36
CA ASN A 391 27.01 12.37 8.64
C ASN A 391 26.16 13.60 8.28
N TYR A 392 24.91 13.38 7.88
CA TYR A 392 23.96 14.45 7.58
C TYR A 392 23.66 15.32 8.81
N LEU A 393 23.37 14.71 9.96
CA LEU A 393 23.07 15.41 11.21
C LEU A 393 24.31 16.10 11.80
N ASP A 394 25.48 15.45 11.76
CA ASP A 394 26.77 16.04 12.14
C ASP A 394 27.12 17.25 11.25
N GLY A 395 26.68 17.24 9.99
CA GLY A 395 26.77 18.37 9.06
C GLY A 395 25.76 19.49 9.33
N GLY A 396 24.88 19.34 10.30
CA GLY A 396 23.83 20.29 10.67
C GLY A 396 22.50 20.11 9.93
N GLY A 397 22.28 18.93 9.35
CA GLY A 397 21.03 18.55 8.71
C GLY A 397 19.83 18.50 9.65
N ASN A 398 18.63 18.37 9.10
CA ASN A 398 17.40 18.30 9.86
C ASN A 398 16.56 17.10 9.43
N LEU A 399 16.09 16.31 10.38
CA LEU A 399 15.47 15.02 10.09
C LEU A 399 14.09 14.89 10.75
N LEU A 400 13.10 14.57 9.93
CA LEU A 400 11.79 14.12 10.39
C LEU A 400 11.73 12.60 10.25
N ILE A 401 11.62 11.87 11.36
CA ILE A 401 11.39 10.43 11.36
C ILE A 401 9.93 10.16 11.72
N THR A 402 9.27 9.37 10.90
CA THR A 402 7.85 9.07 11.03
C THR A 402 7.59 7.65 10.55
N GLY A 403 6.52 7.02 11.01
CA GLY A 403 6.25 5.62 10.68
C GLY A 403 5.81 4.79 11.86
N GLN A 404 6.02 3.48 11.78
CA GLN A 404 5.63 2.50 12.80
C GLN A 404 6.81 1.57 13.14
N ASN A 405 6.76 0.92 14.31
CA ASN A 405 7.71 -0.12 14.76
C ASN A 405 9.21 0.22 14.74
N ILE A 406 9.59 1.50 14.69
CA ILE A 406 11.00 1.89 14.60
C ILE A 406 11.77 1.41 15.83
N GLY A 407 11.24 1.63 17.03
CA GLY A 407 11.85 1.18 18.28
C GLY A 407 11.77 -0.33 18.45
N SER A 408 10.60 -0.94 18.20
CA SER A 408 10.42 -2.39 18.28
C SER A 408 11.43 -3.14 17.40
N ASP A 409 11.60 -2.71 16.15
CA ASP A 409 12.56 -3.26 15.20
C ASP A 409 14.02 -3.19 15.68
N ILE A 410 14.36 -2.23 16.53
CA ILE A 410 15.73 -1.98 17.00
C ILE A 410 16.03 -2.72 18.32
N PHE A 411 15.03 -2.84 19.21
CA PHE A 411 15.25 -3.23 20.61
C PHE A 411 14.58 -4.53 21.03
N GLU A 412 13.51 -4.99 20.38
CA GLU A 412 12.90 -6.28 20.75
C GLU A 412 13.76 -7.46 20.29
N THR A 413 13.68 -8.59 21.00
CA THR A 413 14.42 -9.82 20.67
C THR A 413 14.12 -10.34 19.26
N THR A 414 12.93 -10.04 18.74
CA THR A 414 12.49 -10.35 17.37
C THR A 414 12.77 -9.24 16.37
N GLY A 415 13.24 -8.08 16.82
CA GLY A 415 13.61 -6.94 15.98
C GLY A 415 14.82 -7.25 15.09
N GLN A 416 14.94 -6.52 13.98
CA GLN A 416 15.95 -6.80 12.95
C GLN A 416 17.08 -5.75 12.90
N SER A 417 17.01 -4.65 13.64
CA SER A 417 17.84 -3.43 13.49
C SER A 417 18.80 -3.15 14.66
N HIS A 418 19.45 -4.17 15.24
CA HIS A 418 20.25 -4.04 16.47
C HIS A 418 21.43 -3.03 16.42
N PHE A 419 21.98 -2.73 15.24
CA PHE A 419 23.10 -1.79 15.10
C PHE A 419 22.65 -0.32 15.19
N ALA A 420 21.36 -0.03 15.04
CA ALA A 420 20.82 1.33 15.05
C ALA A 420 20.53 1.86 16.47
N GLN A 421 20.83 1.10 17.52
CA GLN A 421 20.59 1.48 18.91
C GLN A 421 21.35 2.77 19.30
N ASP A 422 22.62 2.89 18.88
CA ASP A 422 23.41 4.09 19.15
C ASP A 422 22.87 5.31 18.41
N PHE A 423 22.38 5.15 17.19
CA PHE A 423 21.70 6.23 16.47
C PHE A 423 20.42 6.66 17.18
N TYR A 424 19.61 5.69 17.61
CA TYR A 424 18.36 5.93 18.32
C TYR A 424 18.58 6.72 19.63
N HIS A 425 19.58 6.32 20.42
CA HIS A 425 19.91 7.03 21.67
C HIS A 425 20.61 8.37 21.40
N ASN A 426 21.69 8.38 20.62
CA ASN A 426 22.60 9.52 20.55
C ASN A 426 22.13 10.63 19.59
N TYR A 427 21.33 10.29 18.57
CA TYR A 427 20.85 11.28 17.59
C TYR A 427 19.36 11.57 17.75
N LEU A 428 18.52 10.54 17.98
CA LEU A 428 17.09 10.79 18.18
C LEU A 428 16.76 11.28 19.59
N HIS A 429 17.66 11.08 20.56
CA HIS A 429 17.45 11.39 21.98
C HIS A 429 16.20 10.71 22.55
N ALA A 430 15.93 9.47 22.10
CA ALA A 430 14.77 8.67 22.50
C ALA A 430 15.22 7.38 23.19
N ASN A 431 14.39 6.88 24.11
CA ASN A 431 14.44 5.50 24.60
C ASN A 431 13.19 4.76 24.13
N TYR A 432 13.37 3.55 23.63
CA TYR A 432 12.26 2.63 23.40
C TYR A 432 11.78 2.06 24.73
N VAL A 433 10.45 1.95 24.89
CA VAL A 433 9.84 1.39 26.11
C VAL A 433 9.12 0.07 25.83
N SER A 434 8.23 0.04 24.82
CA SER A 434 7.46 -1.16 24.44
C SER A 434 6.67 -0.92 23.16
N ASP A 435 6.35 -1.97 22.40
CA ASP A 435 5.34 -1.92 21.33
C ASP A 435 3.92 -1.99 21.91
N ILE A 436 2.96 -1.30 21.28
CA ILE A 436 1.58 -1.22 21.73
C ILE A 436 0.60 -1.45 20.57
N SER A 437 -0.31 -2.41 20.78
CA SER A 437 -1.33 -2.83 19.80
C SER A 437 -2.78 -2.41 20.14
N ASN A 438 -3.00 -1.56 21.16
CA ASN A 438 -4.36 -1.19 21.60
C ASN A 438 -4.57 0.30 21.96
N LEU A 439 -3.56 1.17 21.84
CA LEU A 439 -3.68 2.61 22.10
C LEU A 439 -3.44 3.41 20.82
N PHE A 440 -4.50 4.07 20.33
CA PHE A 440 -4.45 4.77 19.04
C PHE A 440 -4.91 6.22 19.10
N LEU A 441 -5.45 6.65 20.23
CA LEU A 441 -5.83 8.05 20.43
C LEU A 441 -4.60 8.80 20.93
N ILE A 442 -4.08 9.68 20.09
CA ILE A 442 -2.90 10.50 20.36
C ILE A 442 -3.35 11.94 20.62
N LYS A 443 -2.71 12.57 21.60
CA LYS A 443 -2.90 13.99 21.95
C LYS A 443 -1.56 14.71 21.97
N GLY A 444 -1.56 15.93 21.45
CA GLY A 444 -0.46 16.87 21.54
C GLY A 444 -0.30 17.45 22.92
N ILE A 445 0.92 17.86 23.25
CA ILE A 445 1.20 18.58 24.49
C ILE A 445 0.72 20.04 24.33
N PRO A 446 -0.20 20.53 25.18
CA PRO A 446 -0.68 21.90 25.09
C PRO A 446 0.47 22.92 25.24
N GLY A 447 0.55 23.91 24.34
CA GLY A 447 1.61 24.92 24.34
C GLY A 447 2.91 24.50 23.67
N ASP A 448 3.09 23.22 23.29
CA ASP A 448 4.22 22.83 22.44
C ASP A 448 4.04 23.36 21.02
N ILE A 449 5.14 23.78 20.41
CA ILE A 449 5.18 24.47 19.12
C ILE A 449 4.80 23.61 17.91
N ILE A 450 4.90 22.27 18.01
CA ILE A 450 4.50 21.35 16.94
C ILE A 450 3.08 20.86 17.20
N SER A 451 2.88 20.26 18.37
CA SER A 451 1.67 19.50 18.64
C SER A 451 0.53 20.36 19.16
N ASN A 452 0.81 21.38 19.97
CA ASN A 452 -0.13 22.33 20.57
C ASN A 452 -1.53 21.78 20.90
N GLY A 453 -1.60 20.63 21.58
CA GLY A 453 -2.88 20.03 22.00
C GLY A 453 -3.77 19.42 20.90
N VAL A 454 -3.27 19.25 19.66
CA VAL A 454 -4.00 18.51 18.61
C VAL A 454 -4.38 17.11 19.07
N GLN A 455 -5.50 16.58 18.60
CA GLN A 455 -5.93 15.23 18.94
C GLN A 455 -6.30 14.49 17.68
N PHE A 456 -5.86 13.25 17.56
CA PHE A 456 -6.18 12.41 16.42
C PHE A 456 -6.13 10.93 16.79
N VAL A 457 -6.81 10.13 15.98
CA VAL A 457 -6.70 8.67 16.05
C VAL A 457 -5.70 8.23 14.98
N ALA A 458 -4.64 7.57 15.39
CA ALA A 458 -3.73 6.87 14.49
C ALA A 458 -4.42 5.61 13.96
N ASN A 459 -4.91 5.67 12.72
CA ASN A 459 -5.69 4.62 12.10
C ASN A 459 -4.95 4.06 10.89
N SER A 460 -4.86 2.74 10.78
CA SER A 460 -4.27 2.05 9.62
C SER A 460 -5.24 0.99 9.14
N ILE A 461 -5.34 0.83 7.81
CA ILE A 461 -6.14 -0.24 7.16
C ILE A 461 -5.42 -1.60 7.17
N TYR A 462 -4.17 -1.65 7.64
CA TYR A 462 -3.34 -2.84 7.61
C TYR A 462 -2.99 -3.31 9.03
N GLU A 463 -2.06 -2.63 9.70
CA GLU A 463 -1.62 -2.98 11.06
C GLU A 463 -1.39 -1.70 11.87
N ARG A 464 -1.57 -1.81 13.18
CA ARG A 464 -1.38 -0.72 14.13
C ARG A 464 -0.43 -1.20 15.24
N SER A 465 0.84 -0.89 15.07
CA SER A 465 1.89 -1.19 16.05
C SER A 465 2.68 0.09 16.26
N LEU A 466 2.30 0.80 17.32
CA LEU A 466 2.87 2.09 17.66
C LEU A 466 3.80 1.91 18.84
N ASP A 467 5.03 2.41 18.72
CA ASP A 467 5.97 2.35 19.83
C ASP A 467 5.55 3.29 20.96
N LYS A 468 5.82 2.86 22.19
CA LYS A 468 5.95 3.76 23.34
C LYS A 468 7.41 4.14 23.49
N ILE A 469 7.66 5.44 23.60
CA ILE A 469 9.01 5.98 23.78
C ILE A 469 9.10 6.83 25.05
N SER A 470 10.30 7.25 25.40
CA SER A 470 10.56 8.34 26.34
C SER A 470 11.71 9.21 25.88
N ALA A 471 11.76 10.47 26.33
CA ALA A 471 12.91 11.33 26.10
C ALA A 471 14.13 10.77 26.88
N LEU A 472 15.28 10.65 26.23
CA LEU A 472 16.50 10.14 26.85
C LEU A 472 17.17 11.20 27.74
N ASP A 473 17.23 12.44 27.28
CA ASP A 473 17.94 13.53 27.92
C ASP A 473 17.22 14.88 27.76
N THR A 474 17.88 15.96 28.18
CA THR A 474 17.31 17.33 28.15
C THR A 474 17.21 17.93 26.75
N ASN A 475 17.84 17.33 25.75
CA ASN A 475 17.76 17.83 24.37
C ASN A 475 16.44 17.40 23.72
N ALA A 476 15.80 16.34 24.21
CA ALA A 476 14.50 15.89 23.76
C ALA A 476 13.35 16.50 24.58
N THR A 477 12.33 17.00 23.87
CA THR A 477 11.06 17.44 24.43
C THR A 477 9.93 16.58 23.88
N ALA A 478 9.10 16.01 24.75
CA ALA A 478 7.89 15.31 24.33
C ALA A 478 6.94 16.26 23.58
N ILE A 479 6.34 15.78 22.49
CA ILE A 479 5.37 16.54 21.70
C ILE A 479 4.04 15.80 21.57
N LEU A 480 4.03 14.47 21.59
CA LEU A 480 2.81 13.67 21.48
C LEU A 480 2.74 12.66 22.63
N THR A 481 1.54 12.41 23.12
CA THR A 481 1.27 11.41 24.17
C THR A 481 0.03 10.59 23.83
N TYR A 482 -0.05 9.39 24.38
CA TYR A 482 -1.27 8.58 24.31
C TYR A 482 -2.35 9.16 25.23
N PHE A 483 -3.61 9.07 24.82
CA PHE A 483 -4.70 9.70 25.56
C PHE A 483 -4.83 9.20 27.01
N ASN A 484 -4.62 7.90 27.21
CA ASN A 484 -4.85 7.17 28.47
C ASN A 484 -3.68 7.23 29.47
N GLY A 485 -2.63 8.00 29.22
CA GLY A 485 -1.47 8.03 30.11
C GLY A 485 -0.44 9.12 29.81
N PRO A 486 0.69 9.14 30.54
CA PRO A 486 1.83 10.02 30.27
C PRO A 486 2.74 9.48 29.15
N ASP A 487 2.38 8.34 28.58
CA ASP A 487 3.19 7.59 27.62
C ASP A 487 3.37 8.42 26.34
N ILE A 488 4.63 8.53 25.89
CA ILE A 488 5.03 9.43 24.81
C ILE A 488 4.95 8.70 23.47
N ALA A 489 4.38 9.38 22.48
CA ALA A 489 4.20 8.93 21.10
C ALA A 489 5.01 9.79 20.09
N GLY A 490 5.73 10.79 20.57
CA GLY A 490 6.59 11.59 19.73
C GLY A 490 7.38 12.62 20.52
N ILE A 491 8.57 12.93 20.02
CA ILE A 491 9.48 13.91 20.59
C ILE A 491 10.00 14.84 19.49
N ARG A 492 10.48 16.01 19.91
CA ARG A 492 11.38 16.84 19.12
C ARG A 492 12.69 17.00 19.89
N ALA A 493 13.83 16.93 19.22
CA ALA A 493 15.14 17.04 19.86
C ALA A 493 16.05 18.04 19.12
N ALA A 494 16.73 18.89 19.87
CA ALA A 494 17.66 19.87 19.31
C ALA A 494 19.04 19.68 19.93
N ALA A 495 20.04 19.47 19.08
CA ALA A 495 21.44 19.52 19.44
C ALA A 495 22.05 20.86 18.98
N ASP A 496 23.36 21.04 19.15
CA ASP A 496 24.06 22.29 18.83
C ASP A 496 23.95 22.68 17.35
N ASN A 497 23.85 21.70 16.45
CA ASN A 497 23.89 21.89 15.00
C ASN A 497 22.72 21.23 14.23
N TYR A 498 21.94 20.31 14.82
CA TYR A 498 20.81 19.64 14.14
C TYR A 498 19.51 19.68 14.93
N ARG A 499 18.39 19.47 14.22
CA ARG A 499 17.07 19.24 14.82
C ARG A 499 16.42 17.96 14.30
N ILE A 500 15.72 17.27 15.20
CA ILE A 500 14.97 16.04 14.93
C ILE A 500 13.51 16.20 15.35
N VAL A 501 12.58 15.76 14.52
CA VAL A 501 11.23 15.41 14.95
C VAL A 501 11.07 13.91 14.76
N TYR A 502 10.73 13.19 15.83
CA TYR A 502 10.48 11.75 15.78
C TYR A 502 9.05 11.47 16.26
N MET A 503 8.23 10.91 15.37
CA MET A 503 6.88 10.46 15.65
C MET A 503 6.77 8.95 15.44
N VAL A 504 6.16 8.25 16.42
CA VAL A 504 5.91 6.79 16.35
C VAL A 504 4.72 6.43 15.45
N THR A 505 4.19 7.43 14.74
CA THR A 505 3.09 7.33 13.79
C THR A 505 3.45 8.12 12.54
N GLY A 506 2.92 7.70 11.39
CA GLY A 506 3.10 8.38 10.11
C GLY A 506 1.90 9.22 9.67
N PRO A 507 2.07 10.21 8.76
CA PRO A 507 0.97 10.96 8.16
C PRO A 507 -0.12 10.08 7.54
N GLU A 508 0.25 8.90 7.02
CA GLU A 508 -0.68 7.90 6.49
C GLU A 508 -1.67 7.36 7.54
N GLN A 509 -1.35 7.50 8.84
CA GLN A 509 -2.21 7.08 9.92
C GLN A 509 -3.10 8.19 10.49
N ILE A 510 -2.88 9.44 10.09
CA ILE A 510 -3.64 10.60 10.58
C ILE A 510 -4.76 10.89 9.59
N THR A 511 -5.94 10.32 9.84
CA THR A 511 -7.08 10.43 8.91
C THR A 511 -7.71 11.83 8.87
N ASP A 512 -7.50 12.63 9.91
CA ASP A 512 -7.91 14.04 9.90
C ASP A 512 -6.85 14.85 9.14
N LEU A 513 -7.16 15.19 7.88
CA LEU A 513 -6.26 15.90 6.98
C LEU A 513 -5.80 17.24 7.56
N ALA A 514 -6.69 17.96 8.27
CA ALA A 514 -6.33 19.25 8.84
C ALA A 514 -5.32 19.09 9.98
N VAL A 515 -5.48 18.05 10.82
CA VAL A 515 -4.51 17.73 11.88
C VAL A 515 -3.20 17.24 11.28
N ARG A 516 -3.25 16.36 10.27
CA ARG A 516 -2.08 15.84 9.54
C ARG A 516 -1.24 16.99 8.99
N ASP A 517 -1.86 17.85 8.20
CA ASP A 517 -1.21 18.98 7.56
C ASP A 517 -0.69 19.97 8.63
N THR A 518 -1.43 20.21 9.71
CA THR A 518 -0.96 21.07 10.83
C THR A 518 0.32 20.54 11.48
N ILE A 519 0.38 19.24 11.79
CA ILE A 519 1.56 18.61 12.42
C ILE A 519 2.74 18.61 11.44
N THR A 520 2.52 18.28 10.16
CA THR A 520 3.56 18.35 9.13
C THR A 520 4.09 19.78 9.01
N ALA A 521 3.23 20.78 8.84
CA ALA A 521 3.61 22.18 8.70
C ALA A 521 4.48 22.67 9.86
N ARG A 522 4.06 22.40 11.11
CA ARG A 522 4.79 22.84 12.29
C ARG A 522 6.08 22.05 12.51
N SER A 523 6.12 20.77 12.13
CA SER A 523 7.35 19.97 12.18
C SER A 523 8.39 20.51 11.19
N LEU A 524 8.02 20.67 9.92
CA LEU A 524 8.91 21.21 8.88
C LEU A 524 9.40 22.60 9.25
N ARG A 525 8.52 23.45 9.77
CA ARG A 525 8.89 24.79 10.22
C ARG A 525 9.92 24.78 11.34
N TRP A 526 9.69 23.98 12.38
CA TRP A 526 10.62 23.93 13.51
C TRP A 526 11.97 23.33 13.10
N LEU A 527 12.00 22.38 12.16
CA LEU A 527 13.23 21.88 11.56
C LEU A 527 13.94 22.98 10.75
N ALA A 528 13.19 23.73 9.92
CA ALA A 528 13.72 24.80 9.07
C ALA A 528 14.36 25.97 9.85
N GLU A 529 13.92 26.26 11.07
CA GLU A 529 14.50 27.32 11.92
C GLU A 529 15.96 27.06 12.32
N ASN A 530 16.45 25.81 12.20
CA ASN A 530 17.88 25.51 12.37
C ASN A 530 18.72 25.89 11.16
N VAL A 531 18.09 26.15 10.02
CA VAL A 531 18.76 26.53 8.76
C VAL A 531 19.10 28.02 8.84
N VAL A 532 20.14 28.38 9.61
CA VAL A 532 20.69 29.75 9.65
C VAL A 532 22.12 29.78 9.05
N THR A 533 22.12 30.08 7.75
CA THR A 533 23.12 30.80 6.92
C THR A 533 24.60 30.39 6.96
N GLY A 534 25.01 29.60 5.96
CA GLY A 534 26.31 29.73 5.31
C GLY A 534 26.20 30.64 4.08
N MET A 535 26.76 31.87 4.17
CA MET A 535 26.89 32.87 3.10
C MET A 535 25.60 33.35 2.38
N GLY A 536 25.03 34.47 2.86
CA GLY A 536 24.57 35.55 1.97
C GLY A 536 23.25 35.42 1.22
N GLY A 537 22.29 34.64 1.69
CA GLY A 537 20.91 34.66 1.19
C GLY A 537 19.91 34.30 2.28
N GLU A 538 18.81 35.05 2.38
CA GLU A 538 17.66 34.78 3.25
C GLU A 538 16.92 33.51 2.77
N ASN A 539 17.50 32.32 2.96
CA ASN A 539 16.82 31.05 2.67
C ASN A 539 16.04 30.59 3.91
N SER A 540 14.98 31.31 4.27
CA SER A 540 13.90 30.71 5.05
C SER A 540 13.16 29.74 4.14
N MET A 541 13.10 28.46 4.49
CA MET A 541 12.34 27.49 3.70
C MET A 541 10.90 28.00 3.46
N PRO A 542 10.42 28.03 2.20
CA PRO A 542 9.16 28.67 1.83
C PRO A 542 7.97 27.87 2.39
N LEU A 543 7.43 28.32 3.51
CA LEU A 543 6.21 27.79 4.10
C LEU A 543 4.99 28.47 3.50
N LYS A 544 3.89 27.71 3.35
CA LYS A 544 2.65 28.26 2.83
C LYS A 544 2.01 29.29 3.75
N PHE A 545 1.22 30.17 3.13
CA PHE A 545 0.30 31.07 3.83
C PHE A 545 -0.64 30.28 4.75
N ASP A 546 -0.58 30.54 6.06
CA ASP A 546 -1.37 29.82 7.05
C ASP A 546 -1.74 30.69 8.26
N LEU A 547 -2.94 30.45 8.79
CA LEU A 547 -3.50 31.04 9.99
C LEU A 547 -3.86 29.90 10.95
N GLU A 548 -3.06 29.77 12.01
CA GLU A 548 -3.21 28.71 13.00
C GLU A 548 -4.42 28.94 13.91
N GLN A 549 -4.89 27.87 14.55
CA GLN A 549 -5.86 27.96 15.64
C GLN A 549 -5.24 28.73 16.83
N ASN A 550 -5.96 29.73 17.33
CA ASN A 550 -5.51 30.52 18.49
C ASN A 550 -5.31 29.62 19.72
N TYR A 551 -4.34 29.92 20.56
CA TYR A 551 -4.07 29.16 21.78
C TYR A 551 -3.80 30.06 23.00
N PRO A 552 -4.45 29.81 24.16
CA PRO A 552 -5.46 28.77 24.39
C PRO A 552 -6.76 29.02 23.57
N ASN A 553 -7.56 27.97 23.35
CA ASN A 553 -8.93 28.06 22.85
C ASN A 553 -9.76 26.89 23.44
N PRO A 554 -10.75 27.12 24.32
CA PRO A 554 -11.22 28.43 24.78
C PRO A 554 -10.16 29.23 25.55
N PHE A 555 -10.28 30.56 25.59
CA PHE A 555 -9.34 31.43 26.29
C PHE A 555 -9.99 32.36 27.30
N ASN A 556 -9.21 32.86 28.27
CA ASN A 556 -9.63 33.84 29.27
C ASN A 556 -8.44 34.66 29.84
N PRO A 557 -8.44 36.01 29.73
CA PRO A 557 -9.04 36.80 28.67
C PRO A 557 -8.12 36.93 27.45
N SER A 558 -6.90 36.37 27.49
CA SER A 558 -5.91 36.52 26.42
C SER A 558 -5.59 35.21 25.68
N THR A 559 -5.28 35.32 24.40
CA THR A 559 -4.84 34.20 23.54
C THR A 559 -3.73 34.66 22.60
N LYS A 560 -3.00 33.72 22.01
CA LYS A 560 -2.00 33.97 20.97
C LYS A 560 -2.54 33.52 19.62
N ILE A 561 -2.34 34.35 18.59
CA ILE A 561 -2.65 34.03 17.20
C ILE A 561 -1.34 33.98 16.43
N VAL A 562 -1.10 32.85 15.77
CA VAL A 562 0.12 32.59 15.00
C VAL A 562 -0.25 32.47 13.54
N TYR A 563 0.53 33.10 12.67
CA TYR A 563 0.33 33.04 11.23
C TYR A 563 1.64 33.09 10.45
N THR A 564 1.59 32.61 9.20
CA THR A 564 2.72 32.58 8.25
C THR A 564 2.32 33.29 6.98
N ILE A 565 3.21 34.12 6.45
CA ILE A 565 3.10 34.69 5.10
C ILE A 565 4.26 34.15 4.25
N SER A 566 3.93 33.63 3.08
CA SER A 566 4.87 32.96 2.18
C SER A 566 5.80 33.93 1.44
N GLU A 567 5.40 35.19 1.33
CA GLU A 567 6.19 36.24 0.67
C GLU A 567 5.90 37.63 1.27
N LYS A 568 6.81 38.58 1.02
CA LYS A 568 6.65 39.96 1.46
C LYS A 568 5.36 40.55 0.88
N SER A 569 4.43 40.94 1.75
CA SER A 569 3.12 41.42 1.33
C SER A 569 2.47 42.33 2.38
N PHE A 570 1.45 43.08 1.97
CA PHE A 570 0.62 43.85 2.90
C PHE A 570 -0.33 42.90 3.63
N THR A 571 -0.15 42.75 4.93
CA THR A 571 -0.84 41.76 5.78
C THR A 571 -1.80 42.45 6.74
N SER A 572 -3.00 41.90 6.85
CA SER A 572 -3.97 42.32 7.87
C SER A 572 -4.50 41.12 8.66
N LEU A 573 -4.49 41.24 9.99
CA LEU A 573 -5.09 40.29 10.91
C LEU A 573 -6.14 41.02 11.74
N LYS A 574 -7.42 40.63 11.57
CA LYS A 574 -8.57 41.32 12.16
C LYS A 574 -9.47 40.37 12.94
N ILE A 575 -10.09 40.87 14.00
CA ILE A 575 -11.05 40.15 14.84
C ILE A 575 -12.47 40.65 14.54
N PHE A 576 -13.42 39.72 14.47
CA PHE A 576 -14.83 39.96 14.17
C PHE A 576 -15.75 39.30 15.19
N ASP A 577 -16.93 39.86 15.39
CA ASP A 577 -18.02 39.18 16.09
C ASP A 577 -18.71 38.12 15.19
N ILE A 578 -19.65 37.36 15.76
CA ILE A 578 -20.38 36.33 15.03
C ILE A 578 -21.30 36.88 13.92
N LEU A 579 -21.62 38.18 13.95
CA LEU A 579 -22.39 38.87 12.92
C LEU A 579 -21.51 39.41 11.79
N GLY A 580 -20.18 39.27 11.91
CA GLY A 580 -19.20 39.75 10.94
C GLY A 580 -18.81 41.22 11.11
N ASN A 581 -19.15 41.87 12.23
CA ASN A 581 -18.67 43.22 12.51
C ASN A 581 -17.22 43.17 12.96
N GLU A 582 -16.37 44.04 12.40
CA GLU A 582 -14.98 44.18 12.82
C GLU A 582 -14.91 44.77 14.24
N ILE A 583 -14.22 44.07 15.14
CA ILE A 583 -14.00 44.48 16.52
C ILE A 583 -12.68 45.24 16.64
N THR A 584 -11.60 44.68 16.09
CA THR A 584 -10.26 45.27 16.14
C THR A 584 -9.37 44.71 15.04
N SER A 585 -8.34 45.48 14.66
CA SER A 585 -7.24 45.05 13.80
C SER A 585 -6.00 44.85 14.66
N LEU A 586 -5.46 43.63 14.67
CA LEU A 586 -4.25 43.28 15.40
C LEU A 586 -2.99 43.58 14.59
N VAL A 587 -3.08 43.41 13.27
CA VAL A 587 -2.00 43.68 12.31
C VAL A 587 -2.60 44.34 11.09
N ASN A 588 -1.91 45.33 10.51
CA ASN A 588 -2.32 46.02 9.28
C ASN A 588 -1.13 46.78 8.68
N GLU A 589 -0.13 46.04 8.21
CA GLU A 589 1.16 46.59 7.75
C GLU A 589 1.80 45.72 6.67
N GLU A 590 2.87 46.21 6.03
CA GLU A 590 3.69 45.41 5.13
C GLU A 590 4.68 44.56 5.94
N GLN A 591 4.64 43.24 5.73
CA GLN A 591 5.46 42.27 6.47
C GLN A 591 6.30 41.44 5.49
N PRO A 592 7.60 41.19 5.76
CA PRO A 592 8.42 40.25 4.98
C PRO A 592 7.94 38.81 5.12
N ALA A 593 8.35 37.92 4.20
CA ALA A 593 8.09 36.49 4.33
C ALA A 593 8.52 35.99 5.72
N GLY A 594 7.66 35.22 6.38
CA GLY A 594 7.97 34.75 7.72
C GLY A 594 6.77 34.43 8.57
N LYS A 595 7.07 34.09 9.83
CA LYS A 595 6.09 33.72 10.85
C LYS A 595 5.97 34.81 11.90
N TYR A 596 4.73 35.08 12.28
CA TYR A 596 4.37 36.12 13.23
C TYR A 596 3.50 35.55 14.33
N GLU A 597 3.68 36.06 15.54
CA GLU A 597 2.84 35.78 16.70
C GLU A 597 2.29 37.10 17.25
N VAL A 598 0.98 37.15 17.48
CA VAL A 598 0.31 38.33 18.05
C VAL A 598 -0.55 37.91 19.23
N GLN A 599 -0.41 38.60 20.35
CA GLN A 599 -1.26 38.42 21.53
C GLN A 599 -2.55 39.22 21.37
N PHE A 600 -3.68 38.57 21.61
CA PHE A 600 -5.00 39.20 21.66
C PHE A 600 -5.54 39.20 23.08
N ASP A 601 -5.83 40.38 23.62
CA ASP A 601 -6.48 40.57 24.92
C ASP A 601 -7.96 40.95 24.71
N ALA A 602 -8.85 40.07 25.15
CA ALA A 602 -10.30 40.23 25.04
C ALA A 602 -10.96 40.62 26.37
N SER A 603 -10.22 41.23 27.31
CA SER A 603 -10.74 41.64 28.62
C SER A 603 -12.00 42.49 28.55
N ASN A 604 -12.16 43.29 27.49
CA ASN A 604 -13.32 44.16 27.26
C ASN A 604 -14.47 43.52 26.47
N LEU A 605 -14.35 42.24 26.08
CA LEU A 605 -15.35 41.52 25.30
C LEU A 605 -16.20 40.58 26.18
N SER A 606 -17.39 40.19 25.72
CA SER A 606 -18.28 39.25 26.42
C SER A 606 -17.91 37.80 26.08
N SER A 607 -18.19 36.84 26.96
CA SER A 607 -18.04 35.41 26.60
C SER A 607 -18.83 35.10 25.34
N GLY A 608 -18.22 34.37 24.39
CA GLY A 608 -18.84 34.12 23.10
C GLY A 608 -17.87 33.64 22.03
N VAL A 609 -18.42 33.36 20.85
CA VAL A 609 -17.66 32.97 19.66
C VAL A 609 -17.27 34.23 18.89
N TYR A 610 -16.00 34.29 18.51
CA TYR A 610 -15.42 35.32 17.68
C TYR A 610 -14.74 34.69 16.46
N LEU A 611 -14.57 35.48 15.41
CA LEU A 611 -13.82 35.09 14.22
C LEU A 611 -12.55 35.94 14.14
N TYR A 612 -11.49 35.39 13.57
CA TYR A 612 -10.32 36.16 13.19
C TYR A 612 -9.91 35.80 11.77
N LYS A 613 -9.55 36.82 11.01
CA LYS A 613 -9.27 36.72 9.58
C LYS A 613 -7.90 37.30 9.29
N LEU A 614 -7.07 36.49 8.64
CA LEU A 614 -5.80 36.89 8.05
C LEU A 614 -6.00 37.11 6.57
N GLN A 615 -5.43 38.19 6.05
CA GLN A 615 -5.40 38.49 4.63
C GLN A 615 -4.00 38.98 4.25
N SER A 616 -3.40 38.34 3.24
CA SER A 616 -2.11 38.74 2.67
C SER A 616 -2.01 38.30 1.21
N ASN A 617 -1.45 39.14 0.34
CA ASN A 617 -1.32 38.89 -1.10
C ASN A 617 -2.58 38.30 -1.79
N GLY A 618 -3.77 38.81 -1.45
CA GLY A 618 -5.04 38.31 -1.99
C GLY A 618 -5.55 36.99 -1.39
N LEU A 619 -4.73 36.28 -0.62
CA LEU A 619 -5.12 35.11 0.16
C LEU A 619 -5.87 35.54 1.42
N VAL A 620 -6.90 34.78 1.78
CA VAL A 620 -7.74 35.03 2.96
C VAL A 620 -7.95 33.71 3.70
N GLN A 621 -7.64 33.69 4.99
CA GLN A 621 -8.00 32.59 5.89
C GLN A 621 -8.75 33.14 7.10
N THR A 622 -9.76 32.40 7.57
CA THR A 622 -10.58 32.76 8.73
C THR A 622 -10.69 31.58 9.67
N ARG A 623 -10.56 31.83 10.97
CA ARG A 623 -10.68 30.84 12.04
C ARG A 623 -11.64 31.36 13.11
N LYS A 624 -12.17 30.45 13.92
CA LYS A 624 -13.07 30.78 15.04
C LYS A 624 -12.36 30.60 16.38
N MET A 625 -12.70 31.41 17.37
CA MET A 625 -12.20 31.32 18.74
C MET A 625 -13.34 31.47 19.75
N LEU A 626 -13.19 30.86 20.93
CA LEU A 626 -14.19 30.88 22.00
C LEU A 626 -13.60 31.57 23.24
N LEU A 627 -14.19 32.70 23.62
CA LEU A 627 -13.87 33.40 24.87
C LEU A 627 -14.78 32.88 25.99
N LEU A 628 -14.18 32.43 27.11
CA LEU A 628 -14.91 31.99 28.30
C LEU A 628 -14.43 32.81 29.50
N LYS A 629 -15.25 33.76 29.96
CA LYS A 629 -15.02 34.48 31.22
C LYS A 629 -15.41 33.67 32.45
#